data_AF-A0A2W7I0J2-F1
#
_entry.id   AF-A0A2W7I0J2-F1
#
_cell.length_a   1.000
_cell.length_b   1.000
_cell.length_c   1.000
_cell.angle_alpha   90.00
_cell.angle_beta   90.00
_cell.angle_gamma   90.00
#
_symmetry.space_group_name_H-M   'P 1'
#
loop_
_entity.id
_entity.type
_entity.pdbx_description
1 polymer ?
#
loop_
_entity_poly.entity_id
_entity_poly.type
_entity_poly.pdbx_seq_one_letter_code
_entity_poly.pdbx_strand_id
1 'polypeptide(L)'
;MTQPDASAAPVFSFYYIAIDTEAGVTPEQFERFVQEKGVHIPCYPGWNWTLLRGLRGERAGQYLMLFEIQSAAQRDLYLTAEGNKTPLARQFWHERPEALDILGQWKRYATFSERPTLYTDYRLLAENTRSDVPRGPRYQARAGQEPVARVIGIHNLALREDVEAHTFETFIAENHHRIEDYPDWKFHLLKGERGNRLDQYVVMMEIASLQALDVFYPEPDIATDQAALFAQAHRDTKQMYEEWKQLASFSGSPQIYTDYLSVAQSLS
;
A
#
# COMPACT_ATOMS: atom_id res chain seq x y z
N MET A 1 26.51 10.67 4.68
CA MET A 1 25.11 10.79 5.15
C MET A 1 24.78 9.48 5.85
N THR A 2 24.51 9.53 7.15
CA THR A 2 24.04 8.38 7.93
C THR A 2 22.71 7.90 7.36
N GLN A 3 22.61 6.63 6.98
CA GLN A 3 21.32 6.00 6.67
C GLN A 3 20.36 6.29 7.83
N PRO A 4 19.10 6.68 7.56
CA PRO A 4 18.10 6.70 8.63
C PRO A 4 18.11 5.31 9.28
N ASP A 5 18.08 5.29 10.61
CA ASP A 5 18.03 4.05 11.38
C ASP A 5 16.86 3.23 10.84
N ALA A 6 17.14 2.10 10.20
CA ALA A 6 16.13 1.28 9.52
C ALA A 6 15.01 0.85 10.49
N SER A 7 15.28 0.92 11.80
CA SER A 7 14.30 0.69 12.86
C SER A 7 13.23 1.78 13.01
N ALA A 8 13.43 2.98 12.45
CA ALA A 8 12.53 4.12 12.58
C ALA A 8 11.67 4.40 11.34
N ALA A 9 11.97 3.74 10.20
CA ALA A 9 11.20 3.88 8.97
C ALA A 9 9.84 3.16 9.07
N PRO A 10 8.79 3.67 8.39
CA PRO A 10 7.50 3.01 8.39
C PRO A 10 7.56 1.62 7.74
N VAL A 11 6.69 0.75 8.23
CA VAL A 11 6.45 -0.60 7.70
C VAL A 11 5.04 -0.65 7.15
N PHE A 12 4.87 -1.34 6.03
CA PHE A 12 3.58 -1.49 5.36
C PHE A 12 3.13 -2.95 5.43
N SER A 13 1.89 -3.21 5.81
CA SER A 13 1.36 -4.58 5.79
C SER A 13 0.16 -4.66 4.86
N PHE A 14 0.22 -5.60 3.92
CA PHE A 14 -0.85 -5.81 2.94
C PHE A 14 -1.62 -7.08 3.30
N TYR A 15 -2.91 -6.95 3.64
CA TYR A 15 -3.81 -8.07 3.90
C TYR A 15 -4.82 -8.21 2.77
N TYR A 16 -4.94 -9.40 2.17
CA TYR A 16 -5.87 -9.64 1.06
C TYR A 16 -7.26 -9.95 1.59
N ILE A 17 -8.19 -9.02 1.42
CA ILE A 17 -9.54 -9.12 1.98
C ILE A 17 -10.50 -9.73 0.95
N ALA A 18 -11.23 -10.76 1.37
CA ALA A 18 -12.25 -11.42 0.57
C ALA A 18 -13.60 -11.23 1.24
N ILE A 19 -14.60 -10.74 0.49
CA ILE A 19 -15.98 -10.63 0.96
C ILE A 19 -16.69 -11.98 0.81
N ASP A 20 -17.64 -12.27 1.69
CA ASP A 20 -18.41 -13.51 1.70
C ASP A 20 -19.55 -13.46 0.68
N THR A 21 -19.20 -13.63 -0.59
CA THR A 21 -20.19 -13.65 -1.69
C THR A 21 -21.15 -14.82 -1.59
N GLU A 22 -20.78 -15.92 -0.93
CA GLU A 22 -21.66 -17.08 -0.70
C GLU A 22 -22.78 -16.74 0.27
N ALA A 23 -22.49 -15.91 1.28
CA ALA A 23 -23.49 -15.32 2.17
C ALA A 23 -24.28 -14.15 1.53
N GLY A 24 -24.06 -13.85 0.25
CA GLY A 24 -24.77 -12.80 -0.49
C GLY A 24 -24.27 -11.38 -0.19
N VAL A 25 -23.08 -11.23 0.37
CA VAL A 25 -22.46 -9.93 0.64
C VAL A 25 -22.08 -9.24 -0.68
N THR A 26 -22.58 -8.03 -0.89
CA THR A 26 -22.17 -7.20 -2.04
C THR A 26 -21.04 -6.23 -1.68
N PRO A 27 -20.22 -5.80 -2.67
CA PRO A 27 -19.26 -4.72 -2.50
C PRO A 27 -19.83 -3.47 -1.81
N GLU A 28 -21.01 -3.02 -2.24
CA GLU A 28 -21.65 -1.80 -1.73
C GLU A 28 -22.11 -1.95 -0.27
N GLN A 29 -22.55 -3.15 0.12
CA GLN A 29 -22.89 -3.44 1.50
C GLN A 29 -21.65 -3.44 2.39
N PHE A 30 -20.57 -4.07 1.93
CA PHE A 30 -19.31 -4.13 2.66
C PHE A 30 -18.69 -2.74 2.81
N GLU A 31 -18.53 -1.99 1.71
CA GLU A 31 -17.95 -0.64 1.74
C GLU A 31 -18.73 0.30 2.65
N ARG A 32 -20.07 0.29 2.58
CA ARG A 32 -20.91 1.11 3.46
C ARG A 32 -20.74 0.74 4.92
N PHE A 33 -20.73 -0.55 5.24
CA PHE A 33 -20.46 -1.00 6.60
C PHE A 33 -19.09 -0.52 7.09
N VAL A 34 -18.05 -0.64 6.25
CA VAL A 34 -16.69 -0.23 6.63
C VAL A 34 -16.62 1.28 6.83
N GLN A 35 -17.22 2.08 5.95
CA GLN A 35 -17.26 3.54 6.05
C GLN A 35 -18.04 4.05 7.27
N GLU A 36 -19.17 3.43 7.59
CA GLU A 36 -20.05 3.87 8.69
C GLU A 36 -19.63 3.34 10.06
N LYS A 37 -19.11 2.10 10.11
CA LYS A 37 -18.80 1.41 11.37
C LYS A 37 -17.37 0.92 11.43
N GLY A 38 -16.86 0.34 10.35
CA GLY A 38 -15.51 -0.22 10.30
C GLY A 38 -14.42 0.79 10.65
N VAL A 39 -14.53 2.04 10.21
CA VAL A 39 -13.59 3.13 10.53
C VAL A 39 -13.41 3.38 12.04
N HIS A 40 -14.36 2.97 12.87
CA HIS A 40 -14.30 3.06 14.33
C HIS A 40 -13.57 1.87 14.99
N ILE A 41 -13.12 0.88 14.22
CA ILE A 41 -12.23 -0.16 14.74
C ILE A 41 -10.90 0.49 15.10
N PRO A 42 -10.50 0.45 16.38
CA PRO A 42 -9.30 1.13 16.85
C PRO A 42 -8.05 0.46 16.29
N CYS A 43 -7.06 1.28 15.93
CA CYS A 43 -5.74 0.80 15.55
C CYS A 43 -4.84 0.64 16.78
N TYR A 44 -3.88 -0.27 16.69
CA TYR A 44 -2.77 -0.24 17.65
C TYR A 44 -2.06 1.13 17.57
N PRO A 45 -1.54 1.66 18.69
CA PRO A 45 -0.75 2.88 18.71
C PRO A 45 0.34 2.89 17.62
N GLY A 46 0.36 3.94 16.80
CA GLY A 46 1.30 4.11 15.69
C GLY A 46 0.93 3.35 14.41
N TRP A 47 -0.26 2.74 14.34
CA TRP A 47 -0.78 2.09 13.14
C TRP A 47 -1.93 2.90 12.55
N ASN A 48 -2.08 2.85 11.25
CA ASN A 48 -3.30 3.23 10.55
C ASN A 48 -3.60 2.19 9.47
N TRP A 49 -4.89 1.99 9.15
CA TRP A 49 -5.28 1.12 8.03
C TRP A 49 -6.13 1.86 7.02
N THR A 50 -5.96 1.51 5.75
CA THR A 50 -6.79 1.93 4.63
C THR A 50 -7.36 0.69 3.95
N LEU A 51 -8.67 0.66 3.76
CA LEU A 51 -9.30 -0.34 2.90
C LEU A 51 -9.23 0.15 1.46
N LEU A 52 -8.73 -0.71 0.60
CA LEU A 52 -8.48 -0.47 -0.81
C LEU A 52 -9.35 -1.41 -1.64
N ARG A 53 -10.01 -0.90 -2.68
CA ARG A 53 -10.70 -1.72 -3.70
C ARG A 53 -9.96 -1.62 -5.02
N GLY A 54 -9.67 -2.76 -5.64
CA GLY A 54 -9.01 -2.81 -6.93
C GLY A 54 -9.84 -2.08 -7.99
N LEU A 55 -9.24 -1.06 -8.59
CA LEU A 55 -9.82 -0.27 -9.67
C LEU A 55 -9.56 -0.94 -11.02
N ARG A 56 -8.32 -1.34 -11.27
CA ARG A 56 -7.85 -1.97 -12.51
C ARG A 56 -6.60 -2.82 -12.26
N GLY A 57 -6.23 -3.65 -13.22
CA GLY A 57 -5.17 -4.65 -13.08
C GLY A 57 -5.69 -6.00 -12.55
N GLU A 58 -4.81 -6.87 -12.08
CA GLU A 58 -5.14 -8.27 -11.80
C GLU A 58 -6.20 -8.47 -10.72
N ARG A 59 -6.29 -7.52 -9.78
CA ARG A 59 -7.18 -7.61 -8.62
C ARG A 59 -8.35 -6.63 -8.70
N ALA A 60 -8.77 -6.25 -9.91
CA ALA A 60 -9.94 -5.40 -10.12
C ALA A 60 -11.17 -5.96 -9.38
N GLY A 61 -11.86 -5.11 -8.62
CA GLY A 61 -13.00 -5.46 -7.78
C GLY A 61 -12.67 -6.20 -6.47
N GLN A 62 -11.42 -6.59 -6.24
CA GLN A 62 -11.01 -7.27 -5.01
C GLN A 62 -10.47 -6.28 -3.97
N TYR A 63 -10.47 -6.68 -2.70
CA TYR A 63 -10.07 -5.80 -1.60
C TYR A 63 -8.69 -6.12 -1.05
N LEU A 64 -8.03 -5.07 -0.56
CA LEU A 64 -6.78 -5.12 0.18
C LEU A 64 -6.89 -4.17 1.37
N MET A 65 -6.48 -4.62 2.55
CA MET A 65 -6.29 -3.75 3.71
C MET A 65 -4.81 -3.42 3.82
N LEU A 66 -4.49 -2.15 3.62
CA LEU A 66 -3.15 -1.58 3.75
C LEU A 66 -2.99 -1.03 5.16
N PHE A 67 -2.03 -1.56 5.91
CA PHE A 67 -1.55 -0.90 7.11
C PHE A 67 -0.30 -0.10 6.81
N GLU A 68 -0.21 1.09 7.37
CA GLU A 68 1.03 1.83 7.53
C GLU A 68 1.31 1.95 9.03
N ILE A 69 2.48 1.46 9.41
CA ILE A 69 2.91 1.31 10.79
C ILE A 69 4.14 2.17 10.98
N GLN A 70 4.18 2.96 12.04
CA GLN A 70 5.25 3.92 12.30
C GLN A 70 6.66 3.30 12.24
N SER A 71 6.81 2.04 12.67
CA SER A 71 8.07 1.31 12.59
C SER A 71 7.90 -0.20 12.74
N ALA A 72 8.95 -0.94 12.38
CA ALA A 72 9.06 -2.37 12.68
C ALA A 72 8.99 -2.64 14.19
N ALA A 73 9.61 -1.80 15.02
CA ALA A 73 9.54 -1.92 16.48
C ALA A 73 8.10 -1.79 16.99
N GLN A 74 7.32 -0.84 16.46
CA GLN A 74 5.91 -0.68 16.82
C GLN A 74 5.05 -1.84 16.31
N ARG A 75 5.36 -2.41 15.14
CA ARG A 75 4.68 -3.62 14.67
C ARG A 75 4.89 -4.78 15.65
N ASP A 76 6.14 -4.98 16.05
CA ASP A 76 6.59 -6.14 16.82
C ASP A 76 6.09 -6.14 18.27
N LEU A 77 5.64 -4.99 18.80
CA LEU A 77 4.90 -4.93 20.06
C LEU A 77 3.59 -5.73 20.02
N TYR A 78 2.93 -5.78 18.85
CA TYR A 78 1.57 -6.31 18.71
C TYR A 78 1.52 -7.64 17.93
N LEU A 79 2.46 -7.86 17.01
CA LEU A 79 2.54 -9.09 16.21
C LEU A 79 3.90 -9.78 16.37
N THR A 80 3.87 -11.12 16.48
CA THR A 80 5.08 -11.94 16.37
C THR A 80 5.55 -12.03 14.92
N ALA A 81 6.75 -12.57 14.69
CA ALA A 81 7.29 -12.76 13.33
C ALA A 81 6.41 -13.66 12.45
N GLU A 82 5.64 -14.57 13.05
CA GLU A 82 4.69 -15.46 12.38
C GLU A 82 3.29 -14.82 12.19
N GLY A 83 3.11 -13.57 12.61
CA GLY A 83 1.85 -12.82 12.54
C GLY A 83 0.84 -13.19 13.63
N ASN A 84 1.27 -13.81 14.73
CA ASN A 84 0.39 -14.08 15.86
C ASN A 84 0.29 -12.86 16.77
N LYS A 85 -0.86 -12.65 17.41
CA LYS A 85 -1.03 -11.59 18.41
C LYS A 85 -0.12 -11.82 19.62
N THR A 86 0.61 -10.80 20.05
CA THR A 86 1.36 -10.80 21.31
C THR A 86 0.40 -10.73 22.53
N PRO A 87 0.90 -10.90 23.77
CA PRO A 87 0.10 -10.62 24.97
C PRO A 87 -0.45 -9.19 25.00
N LEU A 88 0.36 -8.21 24.58
CA LEU A 88 -0.05 -6.80 24.53
C LEU A 88 -1.18 -6.58 23.52
N ALA A 89 -1.11 -7.19 22.34
CA ALA A 89 -2.22 -7.16 21.39
C ALA A 89 -3.50 -7.78 21.95
N ARG A 90 -3.41 -8.91 22.67
CA ARG A 90 -4.58 -9.50 23.32
C ARG A 90 -5.17 -8.58 24.38
N GLN A 91 -4.33 -7.95 25.19
CA GLN A 91 -4.77 -6.98 26.19
C GLN A 91 -5.45 -5.76 25.53
N PHE A 92 -4.87 -5.21 24.48
CA PHE A 92 -5.44 -4.08 23.74
C PHE A 92 -6.90 -4.33 23.30
N TRP A 93 -7.19 -5.53 22.78
CA TRP A 93 -8.55 -5.92 22.38
C TRP A 93 -9.45 -6.25 23.58
N HIS A 94 -8.90 -6.82 24.65
CA HIS A 94 -9.66 -7.10 25.88
C HIS A 94 -10.18 -5.81 26.53
N GLU A 95 -9.40 -4.73 26.48
CA GLU A 95 -9.75 -3.40 27.00
C GLU A 95 -10.76 -2.64 26.11
N ARG A 96 -11.09 -3.16 24.93
CA ARG A 96 -11.96 -2.49 23.93
C ARG A 96 -13.08 -3.42 23.45
N PRO A 97 -13.94 -3.92 24.35
CA PRO A 97 -14.99 -4.87 24.00
C PRO A 97 -15.97 -4.32 22.96
N GLU A 98 -16.21 -3.01 22.92
CA GLU A 98 -17.08 -2.34 21.94
C GLU A 98 -16.59 -2.53 20.48
N ALA A 99 -15.28 -2.66 20.28
CA ALA A 99 -14.72 -2.92 18.96
C ALA A 99 -14.97 -4.36 18.50
N LEU A 100 -15.19 -5.30 19.44
CA LEU A 100 -15.41 -6.71 19.11
C LEU A 100 -16.73 -6.93 18.38
N ASP A 101 -17.76 -6.14 18.68
CA ASP A 101 -19.05 -6.19 17.97
C ASP A 101 -18.89 -5.75 16.51
N ILE A 102 -18.14 -4.67 16.28
CA ILE A 102 -17.84 -4.18 14.92
C ILE A 102 -16.99 -5.21 14.18
N LEU A 103 -15.98 -5.78 14.82
CA LEU A 103 -15.16 -6.86 14.24
C LEU A 103 -15.98 -8.12 13.93
N GLY A 104 -16.90 -8.50 14.80
CA GLY A 104 -17.82 -9.61 14.58
C GLY A 104 -18.78 -9.33 13.42
N GLN A 105 -19.20 -8.08 13.21
CA GLN A 105 -19.92 -7.69 12.01
C GLN A 105 -19.03 -7.75 10.77
N TRP A 106 -17.82 -7.20 10.81
CA TRP A 106 -16.85 -7.28 9.70
C TRP A 106 -16.64 -8.72 9.25
N LYS A 107 -16.40 -9.63 10.19
CA LYS A 107 -16.13 -11.05 9.91
C LYS A 107 -17.30 -11.82 9.32
N ARG A 108 -18.52 -11.28 9.39
CA ARG A 108 -19.69 -11.80 8.65
C ARG A 108 -19.76 -11.28 7.22
N TYR A 109 -19.12 -10.14 6.93
CA TYR A 109 -19.05 -9.58 5.60
C TYR A 109 -17.82 -10.05 4.82
N ALA A 110 -16.67 -10.20 5.49
CA ALA A 110 -15.39 -10.43 4.85
C ALA A 110 -14.36 -11.05 5.80
N THR A 111 -13.25 -11.51 5.23
CA THR A 111 -12.04 -11.77 6.02
C THR A 111 -11.51 -10.48 6.67
N PHE A 112 -10.72 -10.64 7.73
CA PHE A 112 -10.13 -9.52 8.47
C PHE A 112 -8.61 -9.65 8.54
N SER A 113 -7.90 -8.61 8.99
CA SER A 113 -6.44 -8.55 9.11
C SER A 113 -5.90 -9.41 10.27
N GLU A 114 -6.24 -10.69 10.26
CA GLU A 114 -5.74 -11.72 11.14
C GLU A 114 -5.69 -13.05 10.38
N ARG A 115 -4.91 -14.00 10.90
CA ARG A 115 -4.84 -15.34 10.31
C ARG A 115 -6.25 -15.97 10.26
N PRO A 116 -6.60 -16.72 9.19
CA PRO A 116 -5.71 -17.20 8.12
C PRO A 116 -5.57 -16.27 6.90
N THR A 117 -6.03 -15.02 6.98
CA THR A 117 -5.93 -14.07 5.86
C THR A 117 -4.49 -13.93 5.37
N LEU A 118 -4.30 -14.02 4.05
CA LEU A 118 -2.99 -13.85 3.43
C LEU A 118 -2.48 -12.43 3.67
N TYR A 119 -1.22 -12.32 4.09
CA TYR A 119 -0.60 -11.04 4.35
C TYR A 119 0.88 -11.02 3.98
N THR A 120 1.43 -9.83 3.81
CA THR A 120 2.88 -9.62 3.73
C THR A 120 3.22 -8.30 4.38
N ASP A 121 4.22 -8.31 5.25
CA ASP A 121 4.81 -7.09 5.81
C ASP A 121 6.00 -6.69 4.96
N TYR A 122 6.08 -5.40 4.66
CA TYR A 122 7.12 -4.80 3.85
C TYR A 122 7.84 -3.70 4.61
N ARG A 123 9.17 -3.72 4.57
CA ARG A 123 9.96 -2.54 4.96
C ARG A 123 10.09 -1.56 3.80
N LEU A 124 10.20 -0.28 4.14
CA LEU A 124 10.56 0.77 3.19
C LEU A 124 12.04 0.69 2.82
N LEU A 125 12.35 0.59 1.53
CA LEU A 125 13.72 0.66 1.01
C LEU A 125 14.09 2.07 0.56
N ALA A 126 13.17 2.72 -0.15
CA ALA A 126 13.33 4.05 -0.67
C ALA A 126 11.98 4.72 -0.83
N GLU A 127 11.94 6.03 -0.63
CA GLU A 127 10.82 6.87 -1.01
C GLU A 127 11.35 8.18 -1.58
N ASN A 128 10.55 8.84 -2.39
CA ASN A 128 10.85 10.21 -2.76
C ASN A 128 10.39 11.16 -1.66
N THR A 129 11.31 12.01 -1.19
CA THR A 129 11.01 13.01 -0.14
C THR A 129 10.48 14.32 -0.70
N ARG A 130 10.46 14.48 -2.03
CA ARG A 130 10.03 15.70 -2.74
C ARG A 130 8.61 15.66 -3.29
N SER A 131 7.85 14.60 -3.01
CA SER A 131 6.47 14.46 -3.47
C SER A 131 5.57 15.60 -2.95
N ASP A 132 4.67 16.06 -3.81
CA ASP A 132 3.66 17.09 -3.57
C ASP A 132 2.29 16.51 -3.20
N VAL A 133 2.17 15.18 -3.05
CA VAL A 133 0.94 14.54 -2.56
C VAL A 133 0.53 15.21 -1.24
N PRO A 134 -0.71 15.72 -1.13
CA PRO A 134 -1.16 16.41 0.06
C PRO A 134 -1.00 15.55 1.32
N ARG A 135 -0.70 16.17 2.46
CA ARG A 135 -0.71 15.45 3.74
C ARG A 135 -2.14 15.12 4.16
N GLY A 136 -2.31 14.03 4.91
CA GLY A 136 -3.60 13.61 5.46
C GLY A 136 -3.98 12.19 5.08
N PRO A 137 -5.22 11.78 5.37
CA PRO A 137 -5.68 10.43 5.09
C PRO A 137 -5.80 10.16 3.59
N ARG A 138 -5.60 8.90 3.20
CA ARG A 138 -5.86 8.34 1.88
C ARG A 138 -7.35 8.33 1.55
N TYR A 139 -8.20 8.21 2.56
CA TYR A 139 -9.65 8.37 2.41
C TYR A 139 -10.24 9.35 3.43
N GLN A 140 -11.05 10.30 2.97
CA GLN A 140 -11.79 11.22 3.83
C GLN A 140 -13.17 11.53 3.25
N ALA A 141 -14.22 11.03 3.90
CA ALA A 141 -15.58 11.46 3.61
C ALA A 141 -15.79 12.91 4.08
N ARG A 142 -16.52 13.71 3.28
CA ARG A 142 -16.84 15.11 3.57
C ARG A 142 -18.33 15.35 3.31
N ALA A 143 -19.02 15.93 4.27
CA ALA A 143 -20.45 16.20 4.12
C ALA A 143 -20.71 17.18 2.96
N GLY A 144 -21.49 16.74 1.97
CA GLY A 144 -21.85 17.55 0.80
C GLY A 144 -20.73 17.81 -0.20
N GLN A 145 -19.63 17.05 -0.14
CA GLN A 145 -18.51 17.13 -1.10
C GLN A 145 -18.09 15.73 -1.54
N GLU A 146 -17.43 15.64 -2.69
CA GLU A 146 -16.76 14.41 -3.10
C GLU A 146 -15.72 14.00 -2.04
N PRO A 147 -15.65 12.70 -1.69
CA PRO A 147 -14.67 12.22 -0.74
C PRO A 147 -13.26 12.39 -1.33
N VAL A 148 -12.29 12.65 -0.46
CA VAL A 148 -10.89 12.43 -0.83
C VAL A 148 -10.70 10.93 -0.89
N ALA A 149 -10.28 10.41 -2.05
CA ALA A 149 -9.98 9.00 -2.25
C ALA A 149 -8.73 8.87 -3.12
N ARG A 150 -7.59 8.59 -2.46
CA ARG A 150 -6.31 8.38 -3.14
C ARG A 150 -6.30 7.06 -3.88
N VAL A 151 -5.56 7.03 -4.99
CA VAL A 151 -5.25 5.79 -5.69
C VAL A 151 -3.93 5.25 -5.16
N ILE A 152 -3.88 3.95 -4.87
CA ILE A 152 -2.67 3.24 -4.48
C ILE A 152 -2.32 2.23 -5.57
N GLY A 153 -1.30 2.53 -6.36
CA GLY A 153 -0.74 1.61 -7.36
C GLY A 153 0.23 0.65 -6.71
N ILE A 154 0.04 -0.66 -6.89
CA ILE A 154 0.90 -1.71 -6.34
C ILE A 154 1.45 -2.55 -7.48
N HIS A 155 2.75 -2.47 -7.73
CA HIS A 155 3.45 -3.15 -8.83
C HIS A 155 4.48 -4.13 -8.27
N ASN A 156 4.32 -5.42 -8.58
CA ASN A 156 5.26 -6.44 -8.11
C ASN A 156 6.49 -6.48 -9.00
N LEU A 157 7.65 -6.52 -8.37
CA LEU A 157 8.95 -6.51 -9.04
C LEU A 157 9.66 -7.85 -8.81
N ALA A 158 10.24 -8.37 -9.87
CA ALA A 158 11.13 -9.52 -9.85
C ALA A 158 12.54 -9.08 -10.24
N LEU A 159 13.55 -9.56 -9.52
CA LEU A 159 14.94 -9.37 -9.91
C LEU A 159 15.21 -10.16 -11.21
N ARG A 160 16.16 -9.67 -12.01
CA ARG A 160 16.67 -10.41 -13.17
C ARG A 160 17.42 -11.66 -12.69
N GLU A 161 17.61 -12.59 -13.61
CA GLU A 161 18.45 -13.78 -13.37
C GLU A 161 19.83 -13.34 -12.86
N ASP A 162 20.34 -14.06 -11.85
CA ASP A 162 21.62 -13.83 -11.18
C ASP A 162 21.79 -12.48 -10.46
N VAL A 163 20.74 -11.66 -10.38
CA VAL A 163 20.80 -10.42 -9.60
C VAL A 163 20.49 -10.71 -8.14
N GLU A 164 21.52 -10.61 -7.31
CA GLU A 164 21.41 -10.69 -5.86
C GLU A 164 20.64 -9.50 -5.28
N ALA A 165 19.84 -9.76 -4.23
CA ALA A 165 19.08 -8.74 -3.51
C ALA A 165 19.95 -7.56 -3.05
N HIS A 166 21.15 -7.85 -2.53
CA HIS A 166 22.09 -6.82 -2.07
C HIS A 166 22.55 -5.88 -3.19
N THR A 167 22.76 -6.41 -4.40
CA THR A 167 23.14 -5.61 -5.59
C THR A 167 22.04 -4.63 -5.95
N PHE A 168 20.79 -5.11 -6.02
CA PHE A 168 19.64 -4.27 -6.33
C PHE A 168 19.39 -3.23 -5.23
N GLU A 169 19.39 -3.62 -3.97
CA GLU A 169 19.16 -2.71 -2.85
C GLU A 169 20.25 -1.61 -2.76
N THR A 170 21.52 -1.95 -3.03
CA THR A 170 22.61 -0.98 -3.08
C THR A 170 22.40 0.03 -4.21
N PHE A 171 22.07 -0.46 -5.42
CA PHE A 171 21.73 0.41 -6.54
C PHE A 171 20.61 1.39 -6.19
N ILE A 172 19.53 0.91 -5.57
CA ILE A 172 18.41 1.77 -5.15
C ILE A 172 18.85 2.79 -4.11
N ALA A 173 19.57 2.38 -3.07
CA ALA A 173 20.04 3.29 -2.03
C ALA A 173 20.87 4.44 -2.62
N GLU A 174 21.71 4.13 -3.60
CA GLU A 174 22.56 5.11 -4.28
C GLU A 174 21.82 5.95 -5.31
N ASN A 175 20.76 5.45 -5.97
CA ASN A 175 20.19 6.09 -7.17
C ASN A 175 18.73 6.54 -7.06
N HIS A 176 17.96 6.15 -6.05
CA HIS A 176 16.52 6.49 -5.96
C HIS A 176 16.26 8.00 -5.97
N HIS A 177 17.20 8.82 -5.49
CA HIS A 177 17.09 10.27 -5.49
C HIS A 177 16.99 10.90 -6.90
N ARG A 178 17.38 10.14 -7.94
CA ARG A 178 17.28 10.52 -9.36
C ARG A 178 15.86 10.33 -9.91
N ILE A 179 14.97 9.70 -9.14
CA ILE A 179 13.57 9.53 -9.50
C ILE A 179 12.83 10.84 -9.21
N GLU A 180 12.15 11.35 -10.22
CA GLU A 180 11.17 12.43 -10.11
C GLU A 180 9.78 11.82 -10.18
N ASP A 181 8.96 12.10 -9.16
CA ASP A 181 7.58 11.63 -9.12
C ASP A 181 6.74 12.51 -10.05
N TYR A 182 5.72 11.92 -10.69
CA TYR A 182 4.70 12.73 -11.33
C TYR A 182 4.06 13.68 -10.30
N PRO A 183 3.63 14.89 -10.70
CA PRO A 183 2.82 15.75 -9.84
C PRO A 183 1.63 14.98 -9.26
N ASP A 184 1.40 15.13 -7.96
CA ASP A 184 0.41 14.43 -7.16
C ASP A 184 0.66 12.91 -6.99
N TRP A 185 1.89 12.44 -7.22
CA TRP A 185 2.28 11.05 -6.99
C TRP A 185 3.41 10.98 -5.95
N LYS A 186 3.46 9.87 -5.22
CA LYS A 186 4.53 9.55 -4.27
C LYS A 186 5.03 8.13 -4.47
N PHE A 187 6.30 8.00 -4.82
CA PHE A 187 6.98 6.72 -4.97
C PHE A 187 7.42 6.13 -3.63
N HIS A 188 7.17 4.83 -3.46
CA HIS A 188 7.78 4.00 -2.43
C HIS A 188 8.27 2.68 -3.05
N LEU A 189 9.50 2.28 -2.74
CA LEU A 189 10.00 0.93 -2.97
C LEU A 189 9.98 0.15 -1.66
N LEU A 190 9.36 -1.01 -1.69
CA LEU A 190 9.08 -1.85 -0.54
C LEU A 190 9.71 -3.24 -0.72
N LYS A 191 10.22 -3.85 0.36
CA LYS A 191 10.71 -5.24 0.38
C LYS A 191 9.94 -6.08 1.39
N GLY A 192 9.41 -7.21 0.94
CA GLY A 192 8.72 -8.18 1.79
C GLY A 192 9.67 -8.85 2.78
N GLU A 193 9.30 -8.84 4.06
CA GLU A 193 10.11 -9.40 5.15
C GLU A 193 9.40 -10.49 5.95
N ARG A 194 8.05 -10.48 5.97
CA ARG A 194 7.24 -11.45 6.72
C ARG A 194 5.97 -11.81 5.97
N GLY A 195 5.39 -12.96 6.30
CA GLY A 195 4.14 -13.43 5.72
C GLY A 195 4.33 -14.25 4.45
N ASN A 196 3.41 -14.11 3.50
CA ASN A 196 3.26 -15.01 2.37
C ASN A 196 4.19 -14.72 1.17
N ARG A 197 4.70 -13.49 1.04
CA ARG A 197 5.52 -13.06 -0.10
C ARG A 197 6.89 -12.56 0.37
N LEU A 198 7.69 -13.48 0.91
CA LEU A 198 9.07 -13.20 1.33
C LEU A 198 9.93 -12.85 0.12
N ASP A 199 10.85 -11.89 0.32
CA ASP A 199 11.84 -11.44 -0.67
C ASP A 199 11.28 -10.89 -1.99
N GLN A 200 9.97 -10.63 -2.05
CA GLN A 200 9.35 -9.89 -3.15
C GLN A 200 9.49 -8.38 -2.95
N TYR A 201 9.74 -7.67 -4.04
CA TYR A 201 9.80 -6.21 -4.06
C TYR A 201 8.50 -5.66 -4.64
N VAL A 202 8.07 -4.51 -4.14
CA VAL A 202 6.88 -3.81 -4.63
C VAL A 202 7.20 -2.34 -4.81
N VAL A 203 6.82 -1.78 -5.95
CA VAL A 203 6.63 -0.32 -6.08
C VAL A 203 5.21 0.01 -5.68
N MET A 204 5.08 0.83 -4.64
CA MET A 204 3.81 1.38 -4.20
C MET A 204 3.77 2.86 -4.56
N MET A 205 2.89 3.22 -5.48
CA MET A 205 2.60 4.61 -5.83
C MET A 205 1.40 5.08 -5.02
N GLU A 206 1.55 6.15 -4.26
CA GLU A 206 0.43 6.86 -3.65
C GLU A 206 0.08 8.08 -4.51
N ILE A 207 -1.15 8.14 -5.00
CA ILE A 207 -1.59 9.11 -6.00
C ILE A 207 -2.77 9.89 -5.43
N ALA A 208 -2.73 11.22 -5.50
CA ALA A 208 -3.67 12.07 -4.77
C ALA A 208 -5.14 11.82 -5.13
N SER A 209 -5.42 11.42 -6.37
CA SER A 209 -6.78 11.17 -6.87
C SER A 209 -6.79 10.34 -8.15
N LEU A 210 -7.99 9.91 -8.56
CA LEU A 210 -8.19 9.31 -9.88
C LEU A 210 -7.86 10.29 -11.01
N GLN A 211 -8.16 11.58 -10.84
CA GLN A 211 -7.83 12.59 -11.84
C GLN A 211 -6.31 12.72 -12.03
N ALA A 212 -5.52 12.67 -10.95
CA ALA A 212 -4.06 12.70 -11.03
C ALA A 212 -3.49 11.44 -11.72
N LEU A 213 -4.14 10.28 -11.56
CA LEU A 213 -3.80 9.08 -12.32
C LEU A 213 -4.07 9.27 -13.82
N ASP A 214 -5.26 9.75 -14.15
CA ASP A 214 -5.76 9.85 -15.52
C ASP A 214 -5.02 10.90 -16.37
N VAL A 215 -4.36 11.88 -15.73
CA VAL A 215 -3.47 12.83 -16.44
C VAL A 215 -2.34 12.08 -17.16
N PHE A 216 -1.80 11.02 -16.56
CA PHE A 216 -0.64 10.28 -17.08
C PHE A 216 -1.02 8.93 -17.68
N TYR A 217 -1.97 8.23 -17.07
CA TYR A 217 -2.40 6.87 -17.45
C TYR A 217 -3.92 6.70 -17.30
N PRO A 218 -4.73 7.26 -18.22
CA PRO A 218 -6.19 7.13 -18.17
C PRO A 218 -6.66 5.69 -18.43
N GLU A 219 -5.91 4.95 -19.23
CA GLU A 219 -6.14 3.52 -19.47
C GLU A 219 -4.92 2.71 -19.01
N PRO A 220 -5.14 1.45 -18.56
CA PRO A 220 -4.06 0.48 -18.32
C PRO A 220 -2.99 0.52 -19.40
N ASP A 221 -1.74 0.75 -19.00
CA ASP A 221 -0.55 0.69 -19.87
C ASP A 221 -0.53 1.67 -21.06
N ILE A 222 -1.49 2.61 -21.14
CA ILE A 222 -1.56 3.65 -22.18
C ILE A 222 -1.20 4.99 -21.56
N ALA A 223 0.04 5.42 -21.81
CA ALA A 223 0.55 6.70 -21.35
C ALA A 223 0.06 7.86 -22.24
N THR A 224 -0.19 9.02 -21.62
CA THR A 224 -0.55 10.25 -22.33
C THR A 224 0.67 11.03 -22.85
N ASP A 225 0.42 12.07 -23.65
CA ASP A 225 1.44 13.04 -24.04
C ASP A 225 2.08 13.75 -22.84
N GLN A 226 1.33 13.91 -21.73
CA GLN A 226 1.89 14.49 -20.50
C GLN A 226 2.96 13.60 -19.88
N ALA A 227 2.76 12.28 -19.90
CA ALA A 227 3.79 11.33 -19.47
C ALA A 227 5.04 11.42 -20.36
N ALA A 228 4.86 11.57 -21.67
CA ALA A 228 5.97 11.74 -22.60
C ALA A 228 6.73 13.06 -22.37
N LEU A 229 6.03 14.18 -22.15
CA LEU A 229 6.64 15.48 -21.84
C LEU A 229 7.40 15.44 -20.51
N PHE A 230 6.81 14.83 -19.48
CA PHE A 230 7.48 14.64 -18.19
C PHE A 230 8.76 13.81 -18.35
N ALA A 231 8.70 12.68 -19.05
CA ALA A 231 9.88 11.86 -19.31
C ALA A 231 10.98 12.59 -20.10
N GLN A 232 10.61 13.52 -20.99
CA GLN A 232 11.57 14.37 -21.71
C GLN A 232 12.21 15.42 -20.81
N ALA A 233 11.44 16.01 -19.88
CA ALA A 233 11.94 16.97 -18.91
C ALA A 233 12.88 16.33 -17.87
N HIS A 234 12.63 15.06 -17.51
CA HIS A 234 13.34 14.32 -16.46
C HIS A 234 14.21 13.20 -17.03
N ARG A 235 15.18 13.57 -17.89
CA ARG A 235 16.06 12.60 -18.58
C ARG A 235 16.88 11.72 -17.63
N ASP A 236 17.29 12.25 -16.48
CA ASP A 236 18.05 11.47 -15.50
C ASP A 236 17.19 10.37 -14.86
N THR A 237 15.92 10.66 -14.54
CA THR A 237 14.94 9.65 -14.11
C THR A 237 14.78 8.56 -15.16
N LYS A 238 14.65 8.94 -16.44
CA LYS A 238 14.59 7.97 -17.53
C LYS A 238 15.84 7.08 -17.59
N GLN A 239 17.03 7.67 -17.44
CA GLN A 239 18.28 6.90 -17.44
C GLN A 239 18.34 5.94 -16.25
N MET A 240 17.97 6.39 -15.05
CA MET A 240 17.89 5.56 -13.84
C MET A 240 16.96 4.36 -14.06
N TYR A 241 15.81 4.55 -14.72
CA TYR A 241 14.90 3.46 -15.07
C TYR A 241 15.48 2.46 -16.07
N GLU A 242 16.32 2.90 -17.02
CA GLU A 242 17.02 1.97 -17.93
C GLU A 242 18.09 1.14 -17.20
N GLU A 243 18.79 1.75 -16.24
CA GLU A 243 19.74 1.06 -15.36
C GLU A 243 19.01 0.06 -14.43
N TRP A 244 17.88 0.48 -13.84
CA TRP A 244 17.00 -0.40 -13.06
C TRP A 244 16.59 -1.63 -13.85
N LYS A 245 16.16 -1.47 -15.12
CA LYS A 245 15.67 -2.57 -15.97
C LYS A 245 16.70 -3.69 -16.19
N GLN A 246 18.00 -3.40 -15.99
CA GLN A 246 19.07 -4.40 -16.01
C GLN A 246 19.12 -5.24 -14.74
N LEU A 247 18.58 -4.75 -13.63
CA LEU A 247 18.63 -5.39 -12.31
C LEU A 247 17.30 -6.07 -11.95
N ALA A 248 16.19 -5.45 -12.29
CA ALA A 248 14.86 -5.93 -11.98
C ALA A 248 13.87 -5.60 -13.09
N SER A 249 12.73 -6.27 -13.09
CA SER A 249 11.60 -5.89 -13.92
C SER A 249 11.12 -4.48 -13.54
N PHE A 250 10.53 -3.74 -14.49
CA PHE A 250 10.06 -2.36 -14.28
C PHE A 250 8.53 -2.23 -14.20
N SER A 251 8.02 -1.28 -13.39
CA SER A 251 6.59 -0.97 -13.30
C SER A 251 6.06 -0.43 -14.63
N GLY A 252 5.22 -1.19 -15.35
CA GLY A 252 4.59 -0.76 -16.60
C GLY A 252 4.75 -1.73 -17.78
N SER A 253 4.30 -2.98 -17.58
CA SER A 253 4.12 -4.04 -18.59
C SER A 253 5.33 -4.97 -18.91
N PRO A 254 5.12 -6.30 -19.01
CA PRO A 254 4.04 -7.09 -18.41
C PRO A 254 4.43 -7.44 -16.97
N GLN A 255 3.94 -6.67 -16.00
CA GLN A 255 4.09 -6.98 -14.59
C GLN A 255 2.73 -7.15 -13.94
N ILE A 256 2.67 -7.97 -12.90
CA ILE A 256 1.52 -8.08 -12.02
C ILE A 256 1.38 -6.75 -11.25
N TYR A 257 0.38 -5.96 -11.61
CA TYR A 257 0.03 -4.74 -10.89
C TYR A 257 -1.48 -4.66 -10.60
N THR A 258 -1.82 -3.80 -9.65
CA THR A 258 -3.20 -3.36 -9.42
C THR A 258 -3.18 -1.94 -8.90
N ASP A 259 -3.96 -1.08 -9.52
CA ASP A 259 -4.29 0.23 -8.94
C ASP A 259 -5.54 0.06 -8.10
N TYR A 260 -5.50 0.57 -6.87
CA TYR A 260 -6.62 0.49 -5.94
C TYR A 260 -7.15 1.88 -5.62
N LEU A 261 -8.47 2.00 -5.48
CA LEU A 261 -9.09 3.18 -4.90
C LEU A 261 -9.21 3.00 -3.38
N SER A 262 -8.84 4.04 -2.62
CA SER A 262 -9.09 4.08 -1.18
C SER A 262 -10.59 4.26 -0.92
N VAL A 263 -11.20 3.34 -0.17
CA VAL A 263 -12.65 3.35 0.10
C VAL A 263 -12.99 3.66 1.55
N ALA A 264 -12.05 3.44 2.47
CA ALA A 264 -12.18 3.80 3.89
C ALA A 264 -10.80 3.87 4.53
N GLN A 265 -10.67 4.59 5.64
CA GLN A 265 -9.47 4.63 6.47
C GLN A 265 -9.87 4.69 7.94
N SER A 266 -9.08 4.03 8.79
CA SER A 266 -9.22 4.11 10.25
C SER A 266 -9.24 5.54 10.74
N LEU A 267 -10.12 5.84 11.70
CA LEU A 267 -10.01 7.08 12.46
C LEU A 267 -8.73 7.04 13.31
N SER A 268 -8.03 8.18 13.36
CA SER A 268 -6.83 8.37 14.18
C SER A 268 -7.16 8.48 15.65
#